data_AF-A0A970G7X4-F1
#
_entry.id   AF-A0A970G7X4-F1
#
_cell.length_a   1.000
_cell.length_b   1.000
_cell.length_c   1.000
_cell.angle_alpha   90.00
_cell.angle_beta   90.00
_cell.angle_gamma   90.00
#
_symmetry.space_group_name_H-M   'P 1'
#
loop_
_entity.id
_entity.type
_entity.pdbx_description
1 polymer ?
#
loop_
_entity_poly.entity_id
_entity_poly.type
_entity_poly.pdbx_seq_one_letter_code
_entity_poly.pdbx_strand_id
1 'polypeptide(L)'
;SRAHSYVEELFGKENVFRAGTISTIAEKTAYGFVKKYEEENQLHLRNTEINRLVKGITGVRRTTGQHPGGLIVVPQDRDILEFTPLQYPAENKDSGVVTTHFEYHAIGDQLVKLDILGHDDPTVIKELEDMTGIKASSIKLNDRDTMLLFSSVEPLGVTEEEIGSTVGTYGIPEFGTRFVRQMLEATRPTTFSELVRISGLSHGTDVWLNNAQTLIENNVANLNEVICTRDDIMSYLIYKGVEKKTAFKIMENVRKGRGLKGEEEDILKKYNIPDWYIDSCQKIKYMFPKAHAVAYVTMAFRIAYFKINYPLAFYASFFSVRAEDFEAQTILAGYEQVYKRIREIERQGMGASQKDKKLLPILEVALEMLARGFRFYPVDIYHSLAHKFTILNDGLLLPFSALPNVGVAAAQGIVAAREEAEFISVEDFQHRTHTNKTAMDVLRDYGCFNDLPEKTQISLFGS
;
A
#
# COMPACT_ATOMS: atom_id res chain seq x y z
N SER A 1 12.24 15.71 -0.29
CA SER A 1 11.21 15.60 -1.35
C SER A 1 11.16 16.90 -2.11
N ARG A 2 11.21 16.87 -3.45
CA ARG A 2 11.16 18.08 -4.31
C ARG A 2 9.89 18.90 -4.08
N ALA A 3 8.73 18.23 -3.94
CA ALA A 3 7.46 18.90 -3.70
C ALA A 3 7.43 19.65 -2.36
N HIS A 4 8.01 19.07 -1.30
CA HIS A 4 8.10 19.76 -0.03
C HIS A 4 9.06 20.95 -0.07
N SER A 5 10.22 20.81 -0.72
CA SER A 5 11.16 21.90 -0.90
C SER A 5 10.56 23.07 -1.70
N TYR A 6 9.66 22.77 -2.64
CA TYR A 6 8.94 23.81 -3.37
C TYR A 6 7.93 24.58 -2.50
N VAL A 7 7.30 23.94 -1.53
CA VAL A 7 6.45 24.65 -0.55
C VAL A 7 7.29 25.58 0.33
N GLU A 8 8.46 25.13 0.77
CA GLU A 8 9.41 25.96 1.51
C GLU A 8 9.87 27.18 0.68
N GLU A 9 10.08 27.02 -0.62
CA GLU A 9 10.39 28.13 -1.54
C GLU A 9 9.23 29.12 -1.69
N LEU A 10 8.00 28.61 -1.81
CA LEU A 10 6.80 29.43 -2.00
C LEU A 10 6.43 30.27 -0.78
N PHE A 11 6.54 29.71 0.42
CA PHE A 11 6.07 30.36 1.65
C PHE A 11 7.20 30.95 2.50
N GLY A 12 8.46 30.60 2.23
CA GLY A 12 9.60 30.90 3.09
C GLY A 12 9.92 29.71 3.99
N LYS A 13 11.22 29.37 4.12
CA LYS A 13 11.69 28.23 4.93
C LYS A 13 11.36 28.41 6.41
N GLU A 14 11.29 29.65 6.86
CA GLU A 14 10.96 30.08 8.21
C GLU A 14 9.46 29.99 8.52
N ASN A 15 8.60 29.84 7.51
CA ASN A 15 7.14 29.78 7.66
C ASN A 15 6.56 28.38 7.41
N VAL A 16 7.40 27.38 7.13
CA VAL A 16 6.96 26.02 6.82
C VAL A 16 7.65 25.01 7.73
N PHE A 17 6.85 24.25 8.47
CA PHE A 17 7.36 23.25 9.42
C PHE A 17 6.79 21.88 9.14
N ARG A 18 7.56 20.83 9.43
CA ARG A 18 7.06 19.46 9.41
C ARG A 18 6.13 19.24 10.59
N ALA A 19 4.96 18.65 10.36
CA ALA A 19 4.11 18.22 11.47
C ALA A 19 4.82 17.10 12.25
N GLY A 20 5.01 17.30 13.56
CA GLY A 20 5.53 16.27 14.46
C GLY A 20 4.50 15.19 14.77
N THR A 21 4.99 14.01 15.14
CA THR A 21 4.17 12.90 15.64
C THR A 21 4.71 12.39 16.97
N ILE A 22 3.82 11.90 17.83
CA ILE A 22 4.14 11.27 19.10
C ILE A 22 3.73 9.80 19.01
N SER A 23 4.73 8.92 18.96
CA SER A 23 4.48 7.48 18.97
C SER A 23 4.33 7.00 20.40
N THR A 24 3.18 6.39 20.69
CA THR A 24 2.87 5.83 22.00
C THR A 24 3.07 4.31 22.03
N ILE A 25 3.13 3.73 23.22
CA ILE A 25 3.16 2.27 23.37
C ILE A 25 1.79 1.71 22.96
N ALA A 26 1.74 1.01 21.82
CA ALA A 26 0.58 0.25 21.39
C ALA A 26 0.46 -1.08 22.15
N GLU A 27 -0.73 -1.66 22.18
CA GLU A 27 -1.07 -2.86 22.96
C GLU A 27 -0.12 -4.05 22.70
N LYS A 28 0.24 -4.29 21.43
CA LYS A 28 1.18 -5.37 21.06
C LYS A 28 2.59 -5.15 21.64
N THR A 29 3.06 -3.91 21.63
CA THR A 29 4.36 -3.55 22.22
C THR A 29 4.30 -3.62 23.74
N ALA A 30 3.21 -3.14 24.34
CA ALA A 30 2.98 -3.24 25.77
C ALA A 30 2.99 -4.71 26.25
N TYR A 31 2.34 -5.61 25.50
CA TYR A 31 2.37 -7.05 25.79
C TYR A 31 3.80 -7.61 25.77
N GLY A 32 4.60 -7.24 24.77
CA GLY A 32 6.00 -7.62 24.69
C GLY A 32 6.82 -7.12 25.89
N PHE A 33 6.60 -5.89 26.35
CA PHE A 33 7.28 -5.35 27.54
C PHE A 33 6.88 -6.08 28.82
N VAL A 34 5.58 -6.33 29.03
CA VAL A 34 5.10 -7.06 30.21
C VAL A 34 5.63 -8.49 30.23
N LYS A 35 5.67 -9.17 29.07
CA LYS A 35 6.24 -10.52 28.97
C LYS A 35 7.73 -10.56 29.26
N LYS A 36 8.49 -9.63 28.70
CA LYS A 36 9.92 -9.51 28.99
C LYS A 36 10.17 -9.22 30.47
N TYR A 37 9.36 -8.35 31.09
CA TYR A 37 9.44 -8.09 32.54
C TYR A 37 9.12 -9.34 33.38
N GLU A 38 8.10 -10.12 33.00
CA GLU A 38 7.75 -11.39 33.64
C GLU A 38 8.94 -12.36 33.58
N GLU A 39 9.58 -12.51 32.42
CA GLU A 39 10.76 -13.35 32.20
C GLU A 39 11.97 -12.89 33.03
N GLU A 40 12.34 -11.61 32.96
CA GLU A 40 13.50 -11.05 33.65
C GLU A 40 13.38 -11.12 35.18
N ASN A 41 12.15 -11.04 35.71
CA ASN A 41 11.88 -11.11 37.14
C ASN A 41 11.47 -12.52 37.60
N GLN A 42 11.48 -13.53 36.71
CA GLN A 42 11.10 -14.92 37.00
C GLN A 42 9.71 -15.02 37.66
N LEU A 43 8.77 -14.19 37.21
CA LEU A 43 7.40 -14.16 37.69
C LEU A 43 6.53 -15.12 36.88
N HIS A 44 5.42 -15.54 37.48
CA HIS A 44 4.35 -16.26 36.78
C HIS A 44 3.05 -15.47 36.93
N LEU A 45 2.81 -14.57 35.99
CA LEU A 45 1.65 -13.69 35.98
C LEU A 45 0.48 -14.38 35.28
N ARG A 46 -0.71 -14.27 35.88
CA ARG A 46 -1.94 -14.71 35.22
C ARG A 46 -2.25 -13.78 34.06
N ASN A 47 -2.89 -14.30 33.00
CA ASN A 47 -3.30 -13.51 31.84
C ASN A 47 -4.12 -12.26 32.20
N THR A 48 -4.92 -12.32 33.27
CA THR A 48 -5.67 -11.15 33.76
C THR A 48 -4.76 -10.03 34.28
N GLU A 49 -3.68 -10.37 34.99
CA GLU A 49 -2.70 -9.40 35.47
C GLU A 49 -1.85 -8.86 34.32
N ILE A 50 -1.45 -9.72 33.38
CA ILE A 50 -0.77 -9.29 32.15
C ILE A 50 -1.63 -8.26 31.43
N ASN A 51 -2.92 -8.55 31.20
CA ASN A 51 -3.82 -7.62 30.52
C ASN A 51 -4.02 -6.32 31.30
N ARG A 52 -4.04 -6.36 32.65
CA ARG A 52 -4.09 -5.15 33.48
C ARG A 52 -2.84 -4.28 33.29
N LEU A 53 -1.66 -4.90 33.34
CA LEU A 53 -0.38 -4.20 33.17
C LEU A 53 -0.23 -3.63 31.75
N VAL A 54 -0.60 -4.40 30.73
CA VAL A 54 -0.63 -3.96 29.33
C VAL A 54 -1.49 -2.71 29.16
N LYS A 55 -2.70 -2.71 29.72
CA LYS A 55 -3.58 -1.53 29.72
C LYS A 55 -2.97 -0.35 30.46
N GLY A 56 -2.25 -0.59 31.56
CA GLY A 56 -1.63 0.45 32.37
C GLY A 56 -0.49 1.22 31.69
N ILE A 57 0.21 0.61 30.74
CA ILE A 57 1.33 1.24 30.01
C ILE A 57 0.98 1.64 28.57
N THR A 58 -0.15 1.19 28.04
CA THR A 58 -0.61 1.56 26.70
C THR A 58 -0.90 3.07 26.65
N GLY A 59 -0.47 3.74 25.57
CA GLY A 59 -0.66 5.18 25.40
C GLY A 59 0.44 6.04 26.00
N VAL A 60 1.35 5.49 26.80
CA VAL A 60 2.54 6.21 27.28
C VAL A 60 3.41 6.59 26.07
N ARG A 61 3.91 7.84 26.04
CA ARG A 61 4.83 8.32 25.00
C ARG A 61 6.10 7.44 24.98
N ARG A 62 6.47 6.98 23.79
CA ARG A 62 7.70 6.19 23.55
C ARG A 62 8.75 6.97 22.78
N THR A 63 8.37 7.54 21.64
CA THR A 63 9.29 8.29 20.76
C THR A 63 8.55 9.43 20.05
N THR A 64 9.28 10.31 19.39
CA THR A 64 8.74 11.32 18.48
C THR A 64 9.16 11.01 17.05
N GLY A 65 8.39 11.50 16.09
CA GLY A 65 8.65 11.31 14.67
C GLY A 65 8.18 12.47 13.82
N GLN A 66 8.04 12.19 12.53
CA GLN A 66 7.55 13.13 11.53
C GLN A 66 6.27 12.59 10.90
N HIS A 67 5.33 13.49 10.57
CA HIS A 67 4.16 13.14 9.78
C HIS A 67 4.61 12.75 8.36
N PRO A 68 4.03 11.70 7.74
CA PRO A 68 4.48 11.19 6.43
C PRO A 68 4.50 12.21 5.28
N GLY A 69 3.73 13.29 5.39
CA GLY A 69 3.69 14.34 4.37
C GLY A 69 3.13 15.68 4.83
N GLY A 70 2.94 15.87 6.14
CA GLY A 70 2.22 17.02 6.67
C GLY A 70 3.16 18.23 6.80
N LEU A 71 2.88 19.29 6.05
CA LEU A 71 3.53 20.58 6.18
C LEU A 71 2.58 21.58 6.82
N ILE A 72 3.03 22.19 7.92
CA ILE A 72 2.33 23.26 8.62
C ILE A 72 2.79 24.58 8.03
N VAL A 73 1.84 25.37 7.54
CA VAL A 73 2.10 26.70 6.97
C VAL A 73 1.72 27.76 8.01
N VAL A 74 2.68 28.60 8.34
CA VAL A 74 2.53 29.69 9.31
C VAL A 74 2.36 31.00 8.53
N PRO A 75 1.39 31.86 8.87
CA PRO A 75 1.28 33.19 8.29
C PRO A 75 2.58 33.99 8.42
N GLN A 76 2.92 34.79 7.39
CA GLN A 76 4.17 35.54 7.36
C GLN A 76 4.29 36.60 8.47
N ASP A 77 3.16 37.05 9.02
CA ASP A 77 3.08 38.02 10.12
C ASP A 77 3.08 37.37 11.52
N ARG A 78 3.34 36.06 11.61
CA ARG A 78 3.27 35.29 12.86
C ARG A 78 4.50 34.40 13.06
N ASP A 79 4.82 34.14 14.33
CA ASP A 79 5.85 33.18 14.71
C ASP A 79 5.21 31.81 15.04
N ILE A 80 5.83 30.72 14.58
CA ILE A 80 5.41 29.35 14.93
C ILE A 80 5.38 29.12 16.45
N LEU A 81 6.24 29.81 17.20
CA LEU A 81 6.32 29.71 18.65
C LEU A 81 5.09 30.27 19.36
N GLU A 82 4.24 31.06 18.67
CA GLU A 82 2.91 31.45 19.17
C GLU A 82 1.95 30.24 19.25
N PHE A 83 2.21 29.18 18.49
CA PHE A 83 1.33 28.01 18.35
C PHE A 83 1.92 26.75 18.98
N THR A 84 3.21 26.50 18.79
CA THR A 84 3.85 25.26 19.25
C THR A 84 5.37 25.41 19.40
N PRO A 85 5.98 24.75 20.40
CA PRO A 85 7.44 24.58 20.43
C PRO A 85 7.93 23.78 19.21
N LEU A 86 9.23 23.80 18.97
CA LEU A 86 9.89 23.05 17.90
C LEU A 86 10.85 22.00 18.47
N GLN A 87 11.09 20.94 17.70
CA GLN A 87 12.04 19.89 18.05
C GLN A 87 12.63 19.22 16.80
N TYR A 88 13.57 18.29 17.02
CA TYR A 88 14.02 17.35 16.00
C TYR A 88 13.29 16.01 16.18
N PRO A 89 12.82 15.37 15.09
CA PRO A 89 12.19 14.06 15.17
C PRO A 89 13.20 13.04 15.70
N ALA A 90 12.76 12.21 16.66
CA ALA A 90 13.60 11.23 17.35
C ALA A 90 14.92 11.81 17.92
N GLU A 91 14.95 13.10 18.25
CA GLU A 91 16.13 13.82 18.77
C GLU A 91 17.34 13.82 17.81
N ASN A 92 17.13 13.48 16.54
CA ASN A 92 18.19 13.40 15.54
C ASN A 92 18.47 14.77 14.91
N LYS A 93 19.43 15.50 15.49
CA LYS A 93 19.89 16.81 14.98
C LYS A 93 20.56 16.72 13.61
N ASP A 94 21.22 15.61 13.30
CA ASP A 94 21.96 15.42 12.05
C ASP A 94 21.03 15.32 10.83
N SER A 95 19.75 14.99 11.06
CA SER A 95 18.74 14.98 9.99
C SER A 95 18.48 16.37 9.39
N GLY A 96 18.76 17.45 10.14
CA GLY A 96 18.44 18.83 9.74
C GLY A 96 16.93 19.13 9.66
N VAL A 97 16.06 18.18 10.02
CA VAL A 97 14.61 18.32 9.92
C VAL A 97 14.04 18.83 11.24
N VAL A 98 13.32 19.95 11.19
CA VAL A 98 12.61 20.51 12.35
C VAL A 98 11.13 20.18 12.27
N THR A 99 10.56 19.67 13.37
CA THR A 99 9.14 19.36 13.50
C THR A 99 8.46 20.18 14.59
N THR A 100 7.15 20.37 14.46
CA THR A 100 6.30 20.87 15.55
C THR A 100 6.35 19.92 16.74
N HIS A 101 6.43 20.45 17.96
CA HIS A 101 6.39 19.64 19.18
C HIS A 101 4.99 19.08 19.43
N PHE A 102 3.97 19.89 19.17
CA PHE A 102 2.59 19.41 19.17
C PHE A 102 2.27 18.67 17.87
N GLU A 103 1.49 17.61 17.99
CA GLU A 103 0.88 16.97 16.83
C GLU A 103 -0.16 17.90 16.20
N TYR A 104 -0.38 17.75 14.89
CA TYR A 104 -1.30 18.62 14.14
C TYR A 104 -2.70 18.73 14.77
N HIS A 105 -3.19 17.65 15.40
CA HIS A 105 -4.52 17.67 16.02
C HIS A 105 -4.69 18.78 17.08
N ALA A 106 -3.61 19.15 17.78
CA ALA A 106 -3.66 20.18 18.82
C ALA A 106 -3.67 21.62 18.25
N ILE A 107 -3.23 21.81 17.01
CA ILE A 107 -3.07 23.13 16.36
C ILE A 107 -3.88 23.28 15.07
N GLY A 108 -4.65 22.26 14.69
CA GLY A 108 -5.29 22.14 13.39
C GLY A 108 -6.48 23.07 13.14
N ASP A 109 -6.99 23.71 14.19
CA ASP A 109 -8.02 24.77 14.08
C ASP A 109 -7.38 26.16 13.86
N GLN A 110 -6.06 26.29 14.03
CA GLN A 110 -5.34 27.57 13.97
C GLN A 110 -4.45 27.68 12.73
N LEU A 111 -3.84 26.58 12.29
CA LEU A 111 -2.88 26.54 11.19
C LEU A 111 -3.33 25.61 10.07
N VAL A 112 -3.01 25.99 8.83
CA VAL A 112 -3.29 25.19 7.64
C VAL A 112 -2.22 24.13 7.49
N LYS A 113 -2.65 22.89 7.19
CA LYS A 113 -1.77 21.79 6.81
C LYS A 113 -1.91 21.46 5.33
N LEU A 114 -0.77 21.34 4.65
CA LEU A 114 -0.65 20.73 3.33
C LEU A 114 -0.21 19.27 3.51
N ASP A 115 -1.10 18.32 3.19
CA ASP A 115 -0.78 16.89 3.17
C ASP A 115 -0.17 16.50 1.82
N ILE A 116 1.16 16.59 1.72
CA ILE A 116 1.93 16.20 0.54
C ILE A 116 2.50 14.81 0.78
N LEU A 117 1.67 13.81 0.50
CA LEU A 117 1.94 12.39 0.74
C LEU A 117 2.71 11.75 -0.43
N GLY A 118 3.52 10.73 -0.12
CA GLY A 118 4.01 9.78 -1.11
C GLY A 118 3.00 8.66 -1.33
N HIS A 119 2.84 8.21 -2.57
CA HIS A 119 1.97 7.09 -2.93
C HIS A 119 2.52 6.40 -4.18
N ASP A 120 2.28 5.10 -4.32
CA ASP A 120 2.83 4.30 -5.42
C ASP A 120 2.01 4.41 -6.71
N ASP A 121 0.69 4.61 -6.63
CA ASP A 121 -0.18 4.75 -7.81
C ASP A 121 0.33 5.76 -8.86
N PRO A 122 0.74 7.01 -8.51
CA PRO A 122 1.34 7.93 -9.48
C PRO A 122 2.62 7.39 -10.12
N THR A 123 3.47 6.71 -9.35
CA THR A 123 4.71 6.10 -9.85
C THR A 123 4.40 4.97 -10.82
N VAL A 124 3.48 4.06 -10.47
CA VAL A 124 3.03 2.97 -11.34
C VAL A 124 2.44 3.52 -12.64
N ILE A 125 1.55 4.51 -12.56
CA ILE A 125 0.99 5.15 -13.75
C ILE A 125 2.10 5.77 -14.59
N LYS A 126 3.06 6.48 -13.98
CA LYS A 126 4.17 7.09 -14.72
C LYS A 126 5.01 6.05 -15.47
N GLU A 127 5.38 4.94 -14.81
CA GLU A 127 6.11 3.83 -15.46
C GLU A 127 5.28 3.21 -16.60
N LEU A 128 3.97 3.05 -16.41
CA LEU A 128 3.06 2.56 -17.46
C LEU A 128 2.99 3.52 -18.65
N GLU A 129 2.85 4.83 -18.42
CA GLU A 129 2.86 5.84 -19.47
C GLU A 129 4.19 5.85 -20.23
N ASP A 130 5.32 5.71 -19.51
CA ASP A 130 6.66 5.72 -20.10
C ASP A 130 6.95 4.45 -20.94
N MET A 131 6.49 3.28 -20.49
CA MET A 131 6.67 2.03 -21.22
C MET A 131 5.74 1.89 -22.43
N THR A 132 4.53 2.44 -22.36
CA THR A 132 3.50 2.22 -23.40
C THR A 132 3.30 3.43 -24.33
N GLY A 133 3.75 4.62 -23.92
CA GLY A 133 3.47 5.88 -24.61
C GLY A 133 2.02 6.37 -24.47
N ILE A 134 1.18 5.67 -23.70
CA ILE A 134 -0.25 5.99 -23.55
C ILE A 134 -0.46 6.80 -22.29
N LYS A 135 -1.09 7.96 -22.44
CA LYS A 135 -1.49 8.78 -21.30
C LYS A 135 -2.66 8.15 -20.58
N ALA A 136 -2.48 7.83 -19.29
CA ALA A 136 -3.51 7.24 -18.45
C ALA A 136 -4.76 8.13 -18.36
N SER A 137 -4.57 9.45 -18.45
CA SER A 137 -5.66 10.43 -18.50
C SER A 137 -6.60 10.30 -19.70
N SER A 138 -6.15 9.72 -20.82
CA SER A 138 -6.98 9.49 -22.02
C SER A 138 -7.82 8.20 -21.98
N ILE A 139 -7.57 7.32 -21.00
CA ILE A 139 -8.32 6.07 -20.84
C ILE A 139 -9.74 6.39 -20.38
N LYS A 140 -10.73 5.84 -21.09
CA LYS A 140 -12.15 6.03 -20.78
C LYS A 140 -12.57 5.11 -19.62
N LEU A 141 -13.29 5.66 -18.65
CA LEU A 141 -13.75 4.96 -17.43
C LEU A 141 -15.00 4.08 -17.65
N ASN A 142 -15.28 3.70 -18.89
CA ASN A 142 -16.40 2.85 -19.28
C ASN A 142 -15.96 1.73 -20.24
N ASP A 143 -14.65 1.45 -20.31
CA ASP A 143 -14.13 0.33 -21.07
C ASP A 143 -14.70 -0.99 -20.52
N ARG A 144 -15.31 -1.79 -21.42
CA ARG A 144 -16.09 -2.97 -21.05
C ARG A 144 -15.22 -4.05 -20.43
N ASP A 145 -14.09 -4.36 -21.05
CA ASP A 145 -13.21 -5.43 -20.60
C ASP A 145 -12.53 -5.05 -19.29
N THR A 146 -12.15 -3.77 -19.14
CA THR A 146 -11.64 -3.24 -17.87
C THR A 146 -12.66 -3.31 -16.75
N MET A 147 -13.94 -2.99 -17.00
CA MET A 147 -15.00 -3.18 -16.01
C MET A 147 -15.20 -4.66 -15.67
N LEU A 148 -15.20 -5.54 -16.67
CA LEU A 148 -15.43 -6.97 -16.49
C LEU A 148 -14.35 -7.63 -15.61
N LEU A 149 -13.13 -7.10 -15.60
CA LEU A 149 -12.02 -7.56 -14.75
C LEU A 149 -12.37 -7.58 -13.25
N PHE A 150 -13.23 -6.66 -12.80
CA PHE A 150 -13.66 -6.57 -11.40
C PHE A 150 -14.71 -7.62 -11.03
N SER A 151 -15.20 -8.40 -11.99
CA SER A 151 -16.27 -9.39 -11.82
C SER A 151 -15.96 -10.75 -12.47
N SER A 152 -14.85 -10.88 -13.21
CA SER A 152 -14.47 -12.10 -13.92
C SER A 152 -12.97 -12.10 -14.23
N VAL A 153 -12.43 -13.29 -14.48
CA VAL A 153 -11.07 -13.51 -15.02
C VAL A 153 -11.01 -13.54 -16.54
N GLU A 154 -12.17 -13.57 -17.22
CA GLU A 154 -12.29 -13.68 -18.67
C GLU A 154 -11.42 -12.66 -19.45
N PRO A 155 -11.34 -11.37 -19.08
CA PRO A 155 -10.49 -10.40 -19.79
C PRO A 155 -8.99 -10.71 -19.74
N LEU A 156 -8.55 -11.57 -18.81
CA LEU A 156 -7.15 -11.98 -18.70
C LEU A 156 -6.80 -13.16 -19.58
N GLY A 157 -7.79 -13.91 -20.08
CA GLY A 157 -7.61 -15.12 -20.88
C GLY A 157 -7.17 -16.35 -20.07
N VAL A 158 -7.51 -16.41 -18.78
CA VAL A 158 -7.20 -17.52 -17.85
C VAL A 158 -8.47 -18.04 -17.18
N THR A 159 -8.42 -19.24 -16.60
CA THR A 159 -9.52 -19.80 -15.80
C THR A 159 -9.39 -19.45 -14.31
N GLU A 160 -10.48 -19.61 -13.56
CA GLU A 160 -10.50 -19.36 -12.13
C GLU A 160 -9.56 -20.32 -11.37
N GLU A 161 -9.43 -21.56 -11.85
CA GLU A 161 -8.56 -22.59 -11.27
C GLU A 161 -7.08 -22.28 -11.48
N GLU A 162 -6.72 -21.68 -12.62
CA GLU A 162 -5.32 -21.34 -12.96
C GLU A 162 -4.74 -20.26 -12.03
N ILE A 163 -5.58 -19.38 -11.48
CA ILE A 163 -5.11 -18.29 -10.61
C ILE A 163 -5.71 -18.33 -9.21
N GLY A 164 -6.60 -19.29 -8.95
CA GLY A 164 -7.31 -19.45 -7.68
C GLY A 164 -8.19 -18.26 -7.30
N SER A 165 -8.77 -17.56 -8.27
CA SER A 165 -9.57 -16.34 -8.07
C SER A 165 -10.70 -16.28 -9.09
N THR A 166 -11.89 -15.85 -8.68
CA THR A 166 -13.02 -15.67 -9.59
C THR A 166 -13.14 -14.26 -10.16
N VAL A 167 -12.20 -13.37 -9.79
CA VAL A 167 -12.06 -11.99 -10.29
C VAL A 167 -10.61 -11.69 -10.65
N GLY A 168 -10.39 -10.85 -11.67
CA GLY A 168 -9.08 -10.56 -12.23
C GLY A 168 -8.31 -9.41 -11.57
N THR A 169 -8.54 -9.11 -10.29
CA THR A 169 -8.04 -7.86 -9.66
C THR A 169 -6.70 -7.98 -8.93
N TYR A 170 -5.95 -9.09 -9.06
CA TYR A 170 -4.60 -9.18 -8.49
C TYR A 170 -3.71 -8.00 -8.91
N GLY A 171 -3.00 -7.42 -7.94
CA GLY A 171 -2.11 -6.27 -8.15
C GLY A 171 -2.82 -4.92 -8.43
N ILE A 172 -4.14 -4.88 -8.59
CA ILE A 172 -4.90 -3.63 -8.72
C ILE A 172 -4.98 -2.95 -7.33
N PRO A 173 -4.63 -1.65 -7.21
CA PRO A 173 -4.70 -0.96 -5.92
C PRO A 173 -6.10 -1.02 -5.32
N GLU A 174 -6.18 -1.22 -4.01
CA GLU A 174 -7.37 -1.52 -3.21
C GLU A 174 -8.09 -2.84 -3.54
N PHE A 175 -8.39 -3.08 -4.82
CA PHE A 175 -9.20 -4.20 -5.30
C PHE A 175 -8.48 -5.55 -5.34
N GLY A 176 -7.15 -5.57 -5.25
CA GLY A 176 -6.37 -6.82 -5.26
C GLY A 176 -6.31 -7.54 -3.91
N THR A 177 -6.69 -6.86 -2.81
CA THR A 177 -6.65 -7.48 -1.49
C THR A 177 -7.67 -8.61 -1.39
N ARG A 178 -7.35 -9.66 -0.62
CA ARG A 178 -8.27 -10.79 -0.41
C ARG A 178 -9.65 -10.36 0.11
N PHE A 179 -9.67 -9.37 1.00
CA PHE A 179 -10.90 -8.82 1.56
C PHE A 179 -11.77 -8.16 0.47
N VAL A 180 -11.18 -7.30 -0.37
CA VAL A 180 -11.94 -6.63 -1.42
C VAL A 180 -12.31 -7.57 -2.55
N ARG A 181 -11.48 -8.57 -2.88
CA ARG A 181 -11.85 -9.63 -3.81
C ARG A 181 -13.11 -10.36 -3.36
N GLN A 182 -13.22 -10.77 -2.09
CA GLN A 182 -14.45 -11.38 -1.57
C GLN A 182 -15.68 -10.48 -1.72
N MET A 183 -15.51 -9.16 -1.53
CA MET A 183 -16.59 -8.20 -1.76
C MET A 183 -16.99 -8.14 -3.24
N LEU A 184 -16.01 -8.12 -4.15
CA LEU A 184 -16.25 -8.17 -5.60
C LEU A 184 -16.97 -9.47 -6.01
N GLU A 185 -16.59 -10.60 -5.43
CA GLU A 185 -17.22 -11.90 -5.71
C GLU A 185 -18.69 -11.92 -5.29
N ALA A 186 -19.00 -11.30 -4.14
CA ALA A 186 -20.36 -11.20 -3.63
C ALA A 186 -21.22 -10.17 -4.37
N THR A 187 -20.62 -9.10 -4.90
CA THR A 187 -21.36 -7.96 -5.47
C THR A 187 -21.36 -7.90 -7.00
N ARG A 188 -20.37 -8.52 -7.66
CA ARG A 188 -20.18 -8.57 -9.12
C ARG A 188 -20.50 -7.23 -9.81
N PRO A 189 -19.75 -6.14 -9.49
CA PRO A 189 -20.04 -4.81 -10.01
C PRO A 189 -19.97 -4.76 -11.54
N THR A 190 -20.88 -3.99 -12.14
CA THR A 190 -21.00 -3.80 -13.59
C THR A 190 -20.80 -2.35 -14.02
N THR A 191 -20.78 -1.42 -13.06
CA THR A 191 -20.62 0.01 -13.31
C THR A 191 -19.49 0.64 -12.49
N PHE A 192 -18.90 1.72 -13.01
CA PHE A 192 -17.90 2.51 -12.28
C PHE A 192 -18.45 3.04 -10.96
N SER A 193 -19.73 3.41 -10.91
CA SER A 193 -20.36 3.88 -9.67
C SER A 193 -20.37 2.77 -8.61
N GLU A 194 -20.66 1.51 -8.97
CA GLU A 194 -20.61 0.39 -8.02
C GLU A 194 -19.19 0.15 -7.50
N LEU A 195 -18.15 0.31 -8.33
CA LEU A 195 -16.76 0.27 -7.87
C LEU A 195 -16.46 1.35 -6.82
N VAL A 196 -16.97 2.57 -7.02
CA VAL A 196 -16.86 3.67 -6.03
C VAL A 196 -17.55 3.29 -4.72
N ARG A 197 -18.72 2.62 -4.78
CA ARG A 197 -19.41 2.15 -3.57
C ARG A 197 -18.60 1.06 -2.87
N ILE A 198 -18.08 0.10 -3.60
CA ILE A 198 -17.25 -0.99 -3.05
C ILE A 198 -15.98 -0.42 -2.41
N SER A 199 -15.33 0.55 -3.05
CA SER A 199 -14.21 1.30 -2.47
C SER A 199 -14.63 2.07 -1.20
N GLY A 200 -15.83 2.61 -1.12
CA GLY A 200 -16.33 3.16 0.13
C GLY A 200 -16.48 2.11 1.24
N LEU A 201 -17.07 0.96 0.89
CA LEU A 201 -17.38 -0.14 1.81
C LEU A 201 -16.15 -0.90 2.30
N SER A 202 -15.10 -0.98 1.48
CA SER A 202 -13.87 -1.71 1.83
C SER A 202 -12.95 -0.94 2.77
N HIS A 203 -13.20 0.35 2.98
CA HIS A 203 -12.36 1.22 3.80
C HIS A 203 -13.09 1.69 5.06
N GLY A 204 -12.82 1.02 6.17
CA GLY A 204 -13.30 1.40 7.49
C GLY A 204 -13.76 0.19 8.30
N THR A 205 -13.46 0.20 9.59
CA THR A 205 -13.95 -0.82 10.52
C THR A 205 -15.47 -0.70 10.67
N ASP A 206 -16.15 -1.84 10.65
CA ASP A 206 -17.61 -1.98 10.76
C ASP A 206 -18.43 -1.25 9.68
N VAL A 207 -17.85 -1.06 8.48
CA VAL A 207 -18.57 -0.56 7.30
C VAL A 207 -19.18 -1.72 6.50
N TRP A 208 -18.35 -2.70 6.11
CA TRP A 208 -18.81 -3.91 5.42
C TRP A 208 -19.16 -5.05 6.39
N LEU A 209 -18.15 -5.60 7.08
CA LEU A 209 -18.32 -6.70 8.03
C LEU A 209 -19.23 -6.27 9.18
N ASN A 210 -20.15 -7.14 9.58
CA ASN A 210 -21.16 -6.91 10.64
C ASN A 210 -22.12 -5.73 10.37
N ASN A 211 -22.16 -5.22 9.14
CA ASN A 211 -22.97 -4.07 8.77
C ASN A 211 -23.52 -4.24 7.33
N ALA A 212 -22.96 -3.55 6.32
CA ALA A 212 -23.52 -3.56 4.97
C ALA A 212 -23.62 -4.96 4.35
N GLN A 213 -22.68 -5.86 4.65
CA GLN A 213 -22.72 -7.24 4.18
C GLN A 213 -24.02 -7.94 4.61
N THR A 214 -24.34 -7.88 5.90
CA THR A 214 -25.50 -8.55 6.50
C THR A 214 -26.81 -7.93 6.00
N LEU A 215 -26.82 -6.63 5.71
CA LEU A 215 -27.98 -5.96 5.12
C LEU A 215 -28.26 -6.45 3.69
N ILE A 216 -27.22 -6.67 2.91
CA ILE A 216 -27.32 -7.16 1.53
C ILE A 216 -27.70 -8.65 1.53
N GLU A 217 -27.01 -9.49 2.32
CA GLU A 217 -27.29 -10.93 2.40
C GLU A 217 -28.72 -11.24 2.86
N ASN A 218 -29.27 -10.43 3.79
CA ASN A 218 -30.63 -10.60 4.28
C ASN A 218 -31.69 -9.89 3.42
N ASN A 219 -31.32 -9.33 2.26
CA ASN A 219 -32.20 -8.56 1.38
C ASN A 219 -32.92 -7.39 2.09
N VAL A 220 -32.29 -6.79 3.10
CA VAL A 220 -32.82 -5.61 3.83
C VAL A 220 -32.56 -4.32 3.02
N ALA A 221 -31.41 -4.25 2.36
CA ALA A 221 -31.02 -3.14 1.50
C ALA A 221 -30.13 -3.64 0.35
N ASN A 222 -30.28 -3.05 -0.83
CA ASN A 222 -29.43 -3.37 -1.98
C ASN A 222 -28.07 -2.66 -1.88
N LEU A 223 -27.10 -3.08 -2.70
CA LEU A 223 -25.81 -2.38 -2.82
C LEU A 223 -26.00 -0.88 -3.07
N ASN A 224 -27.05 -0.51 -3.83
CA ASN A 224 -27.36 0.87 -4.15
C ASN A 224 -28.00 1.70 -3.01
N GLU A 225 -28.36 1.07 -1.90
CA GLU A 225 -29.03 1.71 -0.76
C GLU A 225 -28.15 1.76 0.49
N VAL A 226 -27.21 0.83 0.65
CA VAL A 226 -26.29 0.81 1.81
C VAL A 226 -25.37 2.03 1.86
N ILE A 227 -24.99 2.44 3.07
CA ILE A 227 -24.09 3.57 3.31
C ILE A 227 -22.68 3.17 2.92
N CYS A 228 -22.15 3.76 1.83
CA CYS A 228 -20.80 3.46 1.36
C CYS A 228 -19.83 4.64 1.53
N THR A 229 -20.34 5.87 1.49
CA THR A 229 -19.54 7.08 1.70
C THR A 229 -20.25 8.02 2.64
N ARG A 230 -19.49 8.92 3.30
CA ARG A 230 -20.11 9.91 4.21
C ARG A 230 -21.10 10.81 3.47
N ASP A 231 -20.83 11.13 2.20
CA ASP A 231 -21.66 11.99 1.38
C ASP A 231 -23.06 11.40 1.15
N ASP A 232 -23.19 10.07 1.14
CA ASP A 232 -24.48 9.38 1.04
C ASP A 232 -25.36 9.67 2.26
N ILE A 233 -24.77 9.74 3.47
CA ILE A 233 -25.51 10.11 4.69
C ILE A 233 -26.09 11.50 4.55
N MET A 234 -25.25 12.49 4.24
CA MET A 234 -25.71 13.87 4.12
C MET A 234 -26.78 14.01 3.04
N SER A 235 -26.53 13.42 1.85
CA SER A 235 -27.44 13.53 0.71
C SER A 235 -28.78 12.84 0.98
N TYR A 236 -28.76 11.64 1.56
CA TYR A 236 -29.97 10.89 1.90
C TYR A 236 -30.82 11.60 2.96
N LEU A 237 -30.18 12.12 4.02
CA LEU A 237 -30.89 12.85 5.07
C LEU A 237 -31.53 14.15 4.54
N ILE A 238 -30.82 14.90 3.70
CA ILE A 238 -31.38 16.10 3.04
C ILE A 238 -32.56 15.71 2.14
N TYR A 239 -32.43 14.63 1.37
CA TYR A 239 -33.51 14.11 0.52
C TYR A 239 -34.76 13.74 1.35
N LYS A 240 -34.56 13.20 2.56
CA LYS A 240 -35.64 12.87 3.50
C LYS A 240 -36.21 14.08 4.27
N GLY A 241 -35.67 15.28 4.03
CA GLY A 241 -36.18 16.53 4.60
C GLY A 241 -35.48 17.00 5.89
N VAL A 242 -34.39 16.34 6.30
CA VAL A 242 -33.57 16.78 7.44
C VAL A 242 -32.83 18.06 7.05
N GLU A 243 -32.76 19.01 8.00
CA GLU A 243 -32.07 20.29 7.80
C GLU A 243 -30.58 20.10 7.48
N LYS A 244 -30.04 20.90 6.55
CA LYS A 244 -28.71 20.69 5.95
C LYS A 244 -27.57 20.68 6.97
N LYS A 245 -27.58 21.60 7.95
CA LYS A 245 -26.55 21.67 9.01
C LYS A 245 -26.64 20.46 9.93
N THR A 246 -27.84 19.97 10.22
CA THR A 246 -28.08 18.77 11.00
C THR A 246 -27.60 17.52 10.27
N ALA A 247 -27.96 17.36 9.00
CA ALA A 247 -27.47 16.25 8.15
C ALA A 247 -25.93 16.24 8.05
N PHE A 248 -25.31 17.41 7.89
CA PHE A 248 -23.85 17.55 7.88
C PHE A 248 -23.19 17.14 9.21
N LYS A 249 -23.76 17.56 10.34
CA LYS A 249 -23.25 17.17 11.67
C LYS A 249 -23.33 15.66 11.89
N ILE A 250 -24.47 15.05 11.55
CA ILE A 250 -24.67 13.60 11.64
C ILE A 250 -23.64 12.86 10.79
N MET A 251 -23.47 13.26 9.52
CA MET A 251 -22.44 12.73 8.64
C MET A 251 -21.03 12.80 9.26
N GLU A 252 -20.64 13.96 9.79
CA GLU A 252 -19.30 14.16 10.38
C GLU A 252 -19.08 13.37 11.68
N ASN A 253 -20.14 13.12 12.46
CA ASN A 253 -20.08 12.28 13.65
C ASN A 253 -19.91 10.80 13.28
N VAL A 254 -20.76 10.29 12.38
CA VAL A 254 -20.75 8.89 11.94
C VAL A 254 -19.43 8.54 11.26
N ARG A 255 -18.94 9.36 10.32
CA ARG A 255 -17.68 9.08 9.60
C ARG A 255 -16.44 9.07 10.51
N LYS A 256 -16.53 9.63 11.72
CA LYS A 256 -15.47 9.64 12.76
C LYS A 256 -15.68 8.57 13.84
N GLY A 257 -16.66 7.68 13.67
CA GLY A 257 -16.92 6.61 14.63
C GLY A 257 -17.52 7.09 15.96
N ARG A 258 -18.09 8.28 15.99
CA ARG A 258 -18.72 8.85 17.20
C ARG A 258 -20.15 8.37 17.40
N GLY A 259 -20.70 7.63 16.43
CA GLY A 259 -22.09 7.19 16.42
C GLY A 259 -23.07 8.35 16.29
N LEU A 260 -24.34 8.06 16.62
CA LEU A 260 -25.41 9.04 16.74
C LEU A 260 -25.66 9.36 18.22
N LYS A 261 -25.98 10.62 18.51
CA LYS A 261 -26.47 11.05 19.82
C LYS A 261 -27.98 10.80 19.93
N GLY A 262 -28.50 10.68 21.15
CA GLY A 262 -29.95 10.44 21.37
C GLY A 262 -30.86 11.43 20.64
N GLU A 263 -30.55 12.73 20.69
CA GLU A 263 -31.30 13.76 19.94
C GLU A 263 -31.23 13.56 18.42
N GLU A 264 -30.10 13.06 17.90
CA GLU A 264 -29.93 12.79 16.47
C GLU A 264 -30.78 11.58 16.06
N GLU A 265 -30.84 10.52 16.87
CA GLU A 265 -31.72 9.35 16.62
C GLU A 265 -33.20 9.74 16.59
N ASP A 266 -33.65 10.58 17.52
CA ASP A 266 -35.04 11.04 17.57
C ASP A 266 -35.41 11.86 16.33
N ILE A 267 -34.48 12.69 15.85
CA ILE A 267 -34.64 13.40 14.57
C ILE A 267 -34.77 12.39 13.43
N LEU A 268 -33.87 11.40 13.33
CA LEU A 268 -33.92 10.41 12.25
C LEU A 268 -35.25 9.63 12.27
N LYS A 269 -35.72 9.20 13.44
CA LYS A 269 -37.02 8.52 13.59
C LYS A 269 -38.19 9.42 13.17
N LYS A 270 -38.17 10.71 13.55
CA LYS A 270 -39.20 11.69 13.16
C LYS A 270 -39.31 11.85 11.64
N TYR A 271 -38.20 11.73 10.91
CA TYR A 271 -38.17 11.81 9.45
C TYR A 271 -38.39 10.44 8.77
N ASN A 272 -38.87 9.42 9.50
CA ASN A 272 -39.12 8.06 9.00
C ASN A 272 -37.88 7.43 8.35
N ILE A 273 -36.71 7.68 8.92
CA ILE A 273 -35.48 6.97 8.54
C ILE A 273 -35.56 5.55 9.11
N PRO A 274 -35.31 4.49 8.31
CA PRO A 274 -35.43 3.11 8.77
C PRO A 274 -34.47 2.78 9.92
N ASP A 275 -34.91 1.93 10.85
CA ASP A 275 -34.10 1.53 12.02
C ASP A 275 -32.76 0.87 11.61
N TRP A 276 -32.74 0.09 10.53
CA TRP A 276 -31.50 -0.52 10.02
C TRP A 276 -30.47 0.55 9.61
N TYR A 277 -30.92 1.69 9.11
CA TYR A 277 -30.04 2.78 8.69
C TYR A 277 -29.42 3.49 9.90
N ILE A 278 -30.23 3.68 10.96
CA ILE A 278 -29.80 4.24 12.24
C ILE A 278 -28.77 3.32 12.91
N ASP A 279 -29.05 2.01 12.96
CA ASP A 279 -28.12 1.00 13.47
C ASP A 279 -26.81 0.96 12.68
N SER A 280 -26.89 1.03 11.35
CA SER A 280 -25.70 1.12 10.47
C SER A 280 -24.83 2.34 10.81
N CYS A 281 -25.45 3.51 11.05
CA CYS A 281 -24.75 4.72 11.46
C CYS A 281 -24.04 4.59 12.81
N GLN A 282 -24.58 3.82 13.76
CA GLN A 282 -23.96 3.59 15.07
C GLN A 282 -22.73 2.65 14.99
N LYS A 283 -22.71 1.75 14.01
CA LYS A 283 -21.64 0.74 13.85
C LYS A 283 -20.37 1.34 13.26
N ILE A 284 -20.50 2.12 12.18
CA ILE A 284 -19.39 2.67 11.38
C ILE A 284 -18.35 3.36 12.28
N LYS A 285 -17.09 2.92 12.22
CA LYS A 285 -15.97 3.54 12.98
C LYS A 285 -15.20 4.58 12.18
N TYR A 286 -15.17 4.42 10.87
CA TYR A 286 -14.52 5.33 9.94
C TYR A 286 -15.14 5.16 8.56
N MET A 287 -15.24 6.24 7.78
CA MET A 287 -15.78 6.15 6.42
C MET A 287 -15.19 7.22 5.50
N PHE A 288 -14.97 6.84 4.24
CA PHE A 288 -14.41 7.71 3.20
C PHE A 288 -15.37 8.80 2.72
N PRO A 289 -14.83 9.97 2.31
CA PRO A 289 -15.53 10.88 1.41
C PRO A 289 -15.59 10.31 0.00
N LYS A 290 -16.72 10.55 -0.69
CA LYS A 290 -16.96 10.05 -2.05
C LYS A 290 -15.90 10.51 -3.05
N ALA A 291 -15.42 11.75 -2.93
CA ALA A 291 -14.36 12.28 -3.79
C ALA A 291 -13.06 11.45 -3.72
N HIS A 292 -12.71 10.94 -2.53
CA HIS A 292 -11.52 10.12 -2.35
C HIS A 292 -11.72 8.73 -2.96
N ALA A 293 -12.87 8.09 -2.73
CA ALA A 293 -13.22 6.83 -3.38
C ALA A 293 -13.20 6.96 -4.92
N VAL A 294 -13.78 8.03 -5.49
CA VAL A 294 -13.74 8.30 -6.93
C VAL A 294 -12.30 8.46 -7.43
N ALA A 295 -11.44 9.17 -6.71
CA ALA A 295 -10.04 9.36 -7.10
C ALA A 295 -9.28 8.02 -7.17
N TYR A 296 -9.40 7.21 -6.12
CA TYR A 296 -8.74 5.89 -6.06
C TYR A 296 -9.26 4.93 -7.10
N VAL A 297 -10.59 4.84 -7.27
CA VAL A 297 -11.19 3.97 -8.30
C VAL A 297 -10.80 4.42 -9.70
N THR A 298 -10.65 5.72 -9.94
CA THR A 298 -10.14 6.24 -11.23
C THR A 298 -8.71 5.76 -11.50
N MET A 299 -7.83 5.77 -10.49
CA MET A 299 -6.45 5.27 -10.64
C MET A 299 -6.44 3.75 -10.85
N ALA A 300 -7.17 3.01 -10.01
CA ALA A 300 -7.30 1.56 -10.09
C ALA A 300 -7.84 1.11 -11.46
N PHE A 301 -8.86 1.79 -11.99
CA PHE A 301 -9.43 1.50 -13.30
C PHE A 301 -8.41 1.73 -14.43
N ARG A 302 -7.65 2.82 -14.37
CA ARG A 302 -6.60 3.10 -15.37
C ARG A 302 -5.49 2.05 -15.33
N ILE A 303 -5.06 1.63 -14.15
CA ILE A 303 -4.07 0.56 -13.99
C ILE A 303 -4.64 -0.79 -14.50
N ALA A 304 -5.91 -1.08 -14.21
CA ALA A 304 -6.60 -2.26 -14.72
C ALA A 304 -6.68 -2.31 -16.26
N TYR A 305 -6.89 -1.16 -16.90
CA TYR A 305 -6.82 -1.06 -18.37
C TYR A 305 -5.46 -1.51 -18.91
N PHE A 306 -4.35 -1.07 -18.30
CA PHE A 306 -3.01 -1.53 -18.68
C PHE A 306 -2.80 -3.01 -18.38
N LYS A 307 -3.36 -3.55 -17.31
CA LYS A 307 -3.27 -4.99 -17.00
C LYS A 307 -3.83 -5.87 -18.13
N ILE A 308 -4.91 -5.44 -18.77
CA ILE A 308 -5.54 -6.18 -19.87
C ILE A 308 -4.77 -5.93 -21.16
N ASN A 309 -4.57 -4.66 -21.53
CA ASN A 309 -4.11 -4.25 -22.86
C ASN A 309 -2.58 -4.23 -23.01
N TYR A 310 -1.84 -4.08 -21.90
CA TYR A 310 -0.37 -3.98 -21.85
C TYR A 310 0.20 -4.82 -20.69
N PRO A 311 -0.05 -6.14 -20.67
CA PRO A 311 0.18 -6.99 -19.50
C PRO A 311 1.63 -6.97 -19.00
N LEU A 312 2.63 -7.07 -19.89
CA LEU A 312 4.03 -7.02 -19.50
C LEU A 312 4.42 -5.68 -18.86
N ALA A 313 3.87 -4.56 -19.34
CA ALA A 313 4.09 -3.25 -18.73
C ALA A 313 3.45 -3.18 -17.34
N PHE A 314 2.24 -3.73 -17.18
CA PHE A 314 1.59 -3.87 -15.87
C PHE A 314 2.47 -4.67 -14.89
N TYR A 315 2.87 -5.88 -15.25
CA TYR A 315 3.68 -6.73 -14.37
C TYR A 315 5.05 -6.08 -14.08
N ALA A 316 5.73 -5.52 -15.07
CA ALA A 316 7.01 -4.82 -14.89
C ALA A 316 6.86 -3.67 -13.89
N SER A 317 5.83 -2.83 -14.03
CA SER A 317 5.57 -1.71 -13.12
C SER A 317 5.22 -2.19 -11.70
N PHE A 318 4.41 -3.26 -11.59
CA PHE A 318 4.02 -3.83 -10.30
C PHE A 318 5.23 -4.35 -9.52
N PHE A 319 6.03 -5.22 -10.13
CA PHE A 319 7.19 -5.82 -9.47
C PHE A 319 8.32 -4.81 -9.22
N SER A 320 8.43 -3.74 -10.02
CA SER A 320 9.45 -2.71 -9.80
C SER A 320 9.09 -1.71 -8.69
N VAL A 321 7.80 -1.44 -8.49
CA VAL A 321 7.35 -0.36 -7.57
C VAL A 321 6.77 -0.91 -6.28
N ARG A 322 5.99 -2.00 -6.33
CA ARG A 322 5.17 -2.48 -5.20
C ARG A 322 5.70 -3.74 -4.52
N ALA A 323 6.54 -4.53 -5.20
CA ALA A 323 7.06 -5.77 -4.63
C ALA A 323 8.24 -5.47 -3.68
N GLU A 324 7.93 -5.30 -2.39
CA GLU A 324 8.96 -5.18 -1.34
C GLU A 324 9.69 -6.50 -1.07
N ASP A 325 8.96 -7.62 -1.15
CA ASP A 325 9.47 -8.97 -0.93
C ASP A 325 9.33 -9.78 -2.24
N PHE A 326 10.40 -10.45 -2.66
CA PHE A 326 10.43 -11.27 -3.88
C PHE A 326 11.18 -12.58 -3.63
N GLU A 327 10.63 -13.71 -4.08
CA GLU A 327 11.21 -15.04 -3.91
C GLU A 327 11.67 -15.57 -5.27
N ALA A 328 12.80 -15.07 -5.75
CA ALA A 328 13.28 -15.29 -7.13
C ALA A 328 13.40 -16.76 -7.50
N GLN A 329 13.94 -17.60 -6.61
CA GLN A 329 14.08 -19.04 -6.85
C GLN A 329 12.73 -19.72 -7.18
N THR A 330 11.70 -19.45 -6.37
CA THR A 330 10.37 -20.05 -6.55
C THR A 330 9.70 -19.53 -7.82
N ILE A 331 9.81 -18.23 -8.09
CA ILE A 331 9.18 -17.60 -9.26
C ILE A 331 9.84 -18.05 -10.56
N LEU A 332 11.18 -18.14 -10.60
CA LEU A 332 11.92 -18.64 -11.76
C LEU A 332 11.69 -20.14 -12.01
N ALA A 333 11.35 -20.90 -10.96
CA ALA A 333 11.02 -22.32 -11.11
C ALA A 333 9.65 -22.55 -11.78
N GLY A 334 8.85 -21.50 -11.96
CA GLY A 334 7.65 -21.51 -12.79
C GLY A 334 6.34 -21.80 -12.03
N TYR A 335 5.27 -21.91 -12.82
CA TYR A 335 3.87 -21.88 -12.35
C TYR A 335 3.59 -22.86 -11.20
N GLU A 336 3.97 -24.14 -11.35
CA GLU A 336 3.69 -25.19 -10.35
C GLU A 336 4.32 -24.90 -8.99
N GLN A 337 5.53 -24.35 -8.97
CA GLN A 337 6.22 -24.04 -7.72
C GLN A 337 5.62 -22.81 -7.03
N VAL A 338 5.28 -21.78 -7.81
CA VAL A 338 4.56 -20.60 -7.30
C VAL A 338 3.21 -21.02 -6.72
N TYR A 339 2.44 -21.84 -7.44
CA TYR A 339 1.14 -22.34 -6.99
C TYR A 339 1.26 -23.13 -5.67
N LYS A 340 2.25 -24.05 -5.59
CA LYS A 340 2.52 -24.81 -4.38
C LYS A 340 2.89 -23.90 -3.20
N ARG A 341 3.77 -22.92 -3.43
CA ARG A 341 4.20 -21.96 -2.40
C ARG A 341 3.04 -21.13 -1.86
N ILE A 342 2.13 -20.68 -2.73
CA ILE A 342 0.89 -20.00 -2.33
C ILE A 342 0.06 -20.90 -1.41
N ARG A 343 -0.20 -22.15 -1.81
CA ARG A 343 -0.99 -23.10 -1.00
C ARG A 343 -0.36 -23.40 0.35
N GLU A 344 0.96 -23.45 0.44
CA GLU A 344 1.66 -23.62 1.72
C GLU A 344 1.40 -22.45 2.67
N ILE A 345 1.50 -21.20 2.16
CA ILE A 345 1.23 -20.00 2.96
C ILE A 345 -0.25 -19.94 3.37
N GLU A 346 -1.17 -20.24 2.45
CA GLU A 346 -2.61 -20.23 2.73
C GLU A 346 -3.00 -21.26 3.81
N ARG A 347 -2.41 -22.45 3.80
CA ARG A 347 -2.65 -23.50 4.81
C ARG A 347 -2.26 -23.08 6.22
N GLN A 348 -1.27 -22.19 6.35
CA GLN A 348 -0.88 -21.64 7.65
C GLN A 348 -1.89 -20.62 8.19
N GLY A 349 -2.72 -20.04 7.31
CA GLY A 349 -3.77 -19.08 7.67
C GLY A 349 -3.23 -17.93 8.54
N MET A 350 -3.85 -17.74 9.71
CA MET A 350 -3.43 -16.70 10.66
C MET A 350 -2.02 -16.93 11.25
N GLY A 351 -1.54 -18.18 11.25
CA GLY A 351 -0.21 -18.58 11.72
C GLY A 351 0.93 -18.29 10.74
N ALA A 352 0.65 -17.86 9.51
CA ALA A 352 1.67 -17.49 8.55
C ALA A 352 2.56 -16.34 9.06
N SER A 353 3.86 -16.39 8.73
CA SER A 353 4.81 -15.36 9.13
C SER A 353 4.47 -14.01 8.51
N GLN A 354 4.94 -12.91 9.09
CA GLN A 354 4.72 -11.58 8.49
C GLN A 354 5.36 -11.46 7.10
N LYS A 355 6.49 -12.12 6.89
CA LYS A 355 7.16 -12.19 5.58
C LYS A 355 6.30 -12.95 4.57
N ASP A 356 5.76 -14.11 4.95
CA ASP A 356 4.88 -14.89 4.05
C ASP A 356 3.60 -14.13 3.70
N LYS A 357 3.02 -13.41 4.67
CA LYS A 357 1.83 -12.56 4.44
C LYS A 357 2.11 -11.42 3.46
N LYS A 358 3.31 -10.84 3.48
CA LYS A 358 3.75 -9.82 2.53
C LYS A 358 4.09 -10.40 1.16
N LEU A 359 4.67 -11.60 1.12
CA LEU A 359 5.07 -12.30 -0.10
C LEU A 359 3.86 -12.83 -0.89
N LEU A 360 2.79 -13.26 -0.20
CA LEU A 360 1.63 -13.89 -0.83
C LEU A 360 1.01 -13.04 -1.98
N PRO A 361 0.70 -11.75 -1.81
CA PRO A 361 0.19 -10.93 -2.93
C PRO A 361 1.15 -10.84 -4.13
N ILE A 362 2.46 -10.93 -3.90
CA ILE A 362 3.47 -10.90 -4.95
C ILE A 362 3.47 -12.22 -5.72
N LEU A 363 3.37 -13.35 -5.00
CA LEU A 363 3.23 -14.66 -5.61
C LEU A 363 1.91 -14.78 -6.39
N GLU A 364 0.80 -14.23 -5.89
CA GLU A 364 -0.49 -14.22 -6.60
C GLU A 364 -0.38 -13.52 -7.97
N VAL A 365 0.29 -12.37 -8.02
CA VAL A 365 0.54 -11.66 -9.30
C VAL A 365 1.52 -12.42 -10.19
N ALA A 366 2.55 -13.05 -9.63
CA ALA A 366 3.49 -13.88 -10.39
C ALA A 366 2.82 -15.13 -10.98
N LEU A 367 1.94 -15.79 -10.22
CA LEU A 367 1.13 -16.92 -10.66
C LEU A 367 0.26 -16.51 -11.84
N GLU A 368 -0.44 -15.39 -11.73
CA GLU A 368 -1.30 -14.87 -12.80
C GLU A 368 -0.48 -14.54 -14.06
N MET A 369 0.67 -13.88 -13.92
CA MET A 369 1.55 -13.58 -15.05
C MET A 369 1.98 -14.87 -15.78
N LEU A 370 2.35 -15.92 -15.03
CA LEU A 370 2.73 -17.22 -15.57
C LEU A 370 1.53 -17.94 -16.22
N ALA A 371 0.34 -17.89 -15.62
CA ALA A 371 -0.89 -18.46 -16.17
C ALA A 371 -1.28 -17.82 -17.51
N ARG A 372 -1.00 -16.51 -17.67
CA ARG A 372 -1.20 -15.79 -18.93
C ARG A 372 -0.14 -16.10 -20.00
N GLY A 373 0.79 -17.02 -19.73
CA GLY A 373 1.79 -17.50 -20.67
C GLY A 373 3.09 -16.70 -20.72
N PHE A 374 3.25 -15.68 -19.87
CA PHE A 374 4.49 -14.90 -19.78
C PHE A 374 5.53 -15.60 -18.89
N ARG A 375 6.77 -15.11 -18.92
CA ARG A 375 7.90 -15.74 -18.22
C ARG A 375 8.71 -14.75 -17.38
N PHE A 376 9.46 -15.29 -16.42
CA PHE A 376 10.52 -14.56 -15.74
C PHE A 376 11.89 -15.07 -16.23
N TYR A 377 12.80 -14.15 -16.54
CA TYR A 377 14.17 -14.46 -16.91
C TYR A 377 15.10 -14.20 -15.73
N PRO A 378 16.06 -15.10 -15.47
CA PRO A 378 17.05 -14.89 -14.42
C PRO A 378 17.85 -13.63 -14.69
N VAL A 379 18.52 -13.13 -13.65
CA VAL A 379 19.35 -11.92 -13.76
C VAL A 379 20.46 -12.15 -14.79
N ASP A 380 20.66 -11.15 -15.64
CA ASP A 380 21.70 -11.06 -16.66
C ASP A 380 22.64 -9.90 -16.30
N ILE A 381 23.94 -10.17 -16.23
CA ILE A 381 24.94 -9.19 -15.79
C ILE A 381 25.02 -7.94 -16.69
N TYR A 382 24.67 -8.06 -17.97
CA TYR A 382 24.74 -6.98 -18.95
C TYR A 382 23.40 -6.28 -19.18
N HIS A 383 22.28 -6.99 -19.00
CA HIS A 383 20.96 -6.46 -19.33
C HIS A 383 20.11 -6.11 -18.10
N SER A 384 20.26 -6.80 -16.97
CA SER A 384 19.42 -6.56 -15.78
C SER A 384 19.68 -5.17 -15.18
N LEU A 385 18.64 -4.48 -14.73
CA LEU A 385 18.80 -3.21 -14.01
C LEU A 385 19.01 -3.45 -12.52
N ALA A 386 19.42 -2.40 -11.79
CA ALA A 386 19.63 -2.49 -10.36
C ALA A 386 18.32 -2.83 -9.61
N HIS A 387 17.21 -2.18 -9.95
CA HIS A 387 15.94 -2.23 -9.20
C HIS A 387 14.69 -2.47 -10.04
N LYS A 388 14.77 -2.33 -11.35
CA LYS A 388 13.60 -2.35 -12.22
C LYS A 388 13.53 -3.65 -13.00
N PHE A 389 12.37 -4.30 -12.98
CA PHE A 389 12.03 -5.35 -13.92
C PHE A 389 11.90 -4.74 -15.30
N THR A 390 12.56 -5.37 -16.28
CA THR A 390 12.54 -4.90 -17.67
C THR A 390 11.82 -5.91 -18.53
N ILE A 391 11.10 -5.41 -19.54
CA ILE A 391 10.43 -6.28 -20.51
C ILE A 391 11.50 -6.85 -21.44
N LEU A 392 11.57 -8.17 -21.51
CA LEU A 392 12.46 -8.90 -22.42
C LEU A 392 11.62 -9.95 -23.15
N ASN A 393 11.49 -9.82 -24.47
CA ASN A 393 10.69 -10.74 -25.30
C ASN A 393 9.25 -10.93 -24.75
N ASP A 394 8.89 -12.17 -24.40
CA ASP A 394 7.60 -12.59 -23.84
C ASP A 394 7.58 -12.61 -22.30
N GLY A 395 8.51 -11.90 -21.63
CA GLY A 395 8.63 -11.96 -20.19
C GLY A 395 9.32 -10.77 -19.55
N LEU A 396 9.70 -10.96 -18.29
CA LEU A 396 10.38 -9.96 -17.48
C LEU A 396 11.75 -10.45 -17.05
N LEU A 397 12.76 -9.62 -17.32
CA LEU A 397 14.11 -9.80 -16.81
C LEU A 397 14.20 -9.26 -15.38
N LEU A 398 14.62 -10.12 -14.46
CA LEU A 398 14.77 -9.77 -13.05
C LEU A 398 15.86 -8.70 -12.86
N PRO A 399 15.67 -7.71 -11.97
CA PRO A 399 16.73 -6.83 -11.52
C PRO A 399 17.65 -7.53 -10.50
N PHE A 400 18.85 -6.99 -10.31
CA PHE A 400 19.77 -7.50 -9.28
C PHE A 400 19.17 -7.48 -7.87
N SER A 401 18.37 -6.46 -7.53
CA SER A 401 17.75 -6.36 -6.20
C SER A 401 16.62 -7.37 -5.95
N ALA A 402 16.18 -8.12 -6.96
CA ALA A 402 15.25 -9.24 -6.76
C ALA A 402 15.95 -10.47 -6.16
N LEU A 403 17.29 -10.51 -6.18
CA LEU A 403 18.07 -11.60 -5.61
C LEU A 403 18.28 -11.41 -4.10
N PRO A 404 18.21 -12.50 -3.33
CA PRO A 404 18.49 -12.43 -1.89
C PRO A 404 19.93 -11.97 -1.64
N ASN A 405 20.12 -11.13 -0.63
CA ASN A 405 21.43 -10.60 -0.22
C ASN A 405 22.15 -9.71 -1.24
N VAL A 406 21.51 -9.34 -2.35
CA VAL A 406 22.03 -8.33 -3.28
C VAL A 406 21.41 -6.97 -2.95
N GLY A 407 22.08 -6.24 -2.06
CA GLY A 407 21.60 -4.94 -1.58
C GLY A 407 21.67 -3.83 -2.63
N VAL A 408 21.04 -2.69 -2.34
CA VAL A 408 20.93 -1.53 -3.25
C VAL A 408 22.27 -1.05 -3.78
N ALA A 409 23.25 -0.87 -2.89
CA ALA A 409 24.58 -0.41 -3.27
C ALA A 409 25.30 -1.40 -4.20
N ALA A 410 25.17 -2.71 -3.94
CA ALA A 410 25.77 -3.73 -4.79
C ALA A 410 25.10 -3.75 -6.18
N ALA A 411 23.77 -3.75 -6.24
CA ALA A 411 23.02 -3.69 -7.48
C ALA A 411 23.38 -2.47 -8.34
N GLN A 412 23.53 -1.29 -7.72
CA GLN A 412 23.95 -0.07 -8.40
C GLN A 412 25.41 -0.13 -8.84
N GLY A 413 26.31 -0.65 -7.99
CA GLY A 413 27.72 -0.84 -8.32
C GLY A 413 27.94 -1.75 -9.52
N ILE A 414 27.14 -2.82 -9.65
CA ILE A 414 27.18 -3.72 -10.81
C ILE A 414 26.82 -2.98 -12.10
N VAL A 415 25.72 -2.22 -12.09
CA VAL A 415 25.26 -1.46 -13.26
C VAL A 415 26.25 -0.35 -13.63
N ALA A 416 26.80 0.35 -12.64
CA ALA A 416 27.81 1.39 -12.90
C ALA A 416 29.10 0.79 -13.48
N ALA A 417 29.60 -0.30 -12.90
CA ALA A 417 30.84 -0.92 -13.35
C ALA A 417 30.72 -1.41 -14.81
N ARG A 418 29.60 -2.04 -15.20
CA ARG A 418 29.45 -2.54 -16.59
C ARG A 418 29.37 -1.43 -17.64
N GLU A 419 28.95 -0.21 -17.27
CA GLU A 419 28.90 0.92 -18.19
C GLU A 419 30.30 1.44 -18.54
N GLU A 420 31.29 1.19 -17.67
CA GLU A 420 32.69 1.55 -17.93
C GLU A 420 33.37 0.61 -18.93
N ALA A 421 33.15 -0.70 -18.79
CA ALA A 421 33.66 -1.75 -19.66
C ALA A 421 33.00 -3.11 -19.37
N GLU A 422 33.04 -4.03 -20.32
CA GLU A 422 32.65 -5.42 -20.10
C GLU A 422 33.49 -6.10 -19.00
N PHE A 423 32.93 -7.12 -18.36
CA PHE A 423 33.65 -7.90 -17.35
C PHE A 423 34.47 -8.99 -18.02
N ILE A 424 35.76 -9.08 -17.68
CA ILE A 424 36.68 -10.05 -18.30
C ILE A 424 36.80 -11.35 -17.51
N SER A 425 36.45 -11.33 -16.22
CA SER A 425 36.45 -12.49 -15.34
C SER A 425 35.55 -12.26 -14.12
N VAL A 426 35.26 -13.32 -13.38
CA VAL A 426 34.53 -13.23 -12.09
C VAL A 426 35.32 -12.43 -11.06
N GLU A 427 36.66 -12.55 -11.07
CA GLU A 427 37.56 -11.74 -10.24
C GLU A 427 37.49 -10.24 -10.58
N ASP A 428 37.50 -9.90 -11.88
CA ASP A 428 37.33 -8.52 -12.36
C ASP A 428 35.98 -7.93 -11.93
N PHE A 429 34.91 -8.71 -12.10
CA PHE A 429 33.58 -8.34 -11.65
C PHE A 429 33.56 -8.04 -10.15
N GLN A 430 34.11 -8.94 -9.32
CA GLN A 430 34.09 -8.75 -7.86
C GLN A 430 34.88 -7.50 -7.45
N HIS A 431 36.04 -7.28 -8.06
CA HIS A 431 36.91 -6.15 -7.76
C HIS A 431 36.23 -4.82 -8.11
N ARG A 432 35.68 -4.69 -9.32
CA ARG A 432 35.07 -3.43 -9.82
C ARG A 432 33.74 -3.10 -9.17
N THR A 433 32.96 -4.11 -8.80
CA THR A 433 31.63 -3.90 -8.21
C THR A 433 31.65 -3.79 -6.69
N HIS A 434 32.77 -4.14 -6.05
CA HIS A 434 32.91 -4.27 -4.59
C HIS A 434 31.85 -5.20 -3.96
N THR A 435 31.37 -6.18 -4.73
CA THR A 435 30.34 -7.11 -4.28
C THR A 435 30.91 -8.07 -3.25
N ASN A 436 30.22 -8.19 -2.11
CA ASN A 436 30.66 -9.07 -1.03
C ASN A 436 30.52 -10.56 -1.42
N LYS A 437 31.20 -11.44 -0.68
CA LYS A 437 31.22 -12.88 -0.98
C LYS A 437 29.82 -13.50 -1.04
N THR A 438 28.94 -13.15 -0.11
CA THR A 438 27.57 -13.70 -0.07
C THR A 438 26.76 -13.34 -1.31
N ALA A 439 26.87 -12.10 -1.79
CA ALA A 439 26.21 -11.67 -3.01
C ALA A 439 26.86 -12.29 -4.26
N MET A 440 28.18 -12.50 -4.28
CA MET A 440 28.86 -13.24 -5.34
C MET A 440 28.38 -14.70 -5.44
N ASP A 441 28.24 -15.38 -4.30
CA ASP A 441 27.74 -16.75 -4.23
C ASP A 441 26.30 -16.83 -4.79
N VAL A 442 25.44 -15.87 -4.43
CA VAL A 442 24.07 -15.79 -4.96
C VAL A 442 24.07 -15.55 -6.48
N LEU A 443 24.85 -14.60 -6.99
CA LEU A 443 24.92 -14.35 -8.44
C LEU A 443 25.39 -15.61 -9.20
N ARG A 444 26.32 -16.36 -8.63
CA ARG A 444 26.80 -17.63 -9.17
C ARG A 444 25.70 -18.69 -9.20
N ASP A 445 24.93 -18.84 -8.12
CA ASP A 445 23.82 -19.80 -8.03
C ASP A 445 22.72 -19.51 -9.07
N TYR A 446 22.56 -18.25 -9.47
CA TYR A 446 21.62 -17.82 -10.51
C TYR A 446 22.25 -17.80 -11.91
N GLY A 447 23.46 -18.35 -12.08
CA GLY A 447 24.10 -18.55 -13.38
C GLY A 447 24.66 -17.29 -14.04
N CYS A 448 24.79 -16.18 -13.29
CA CYS A 448 25.24 -14.88 -13.82
C CYS A 448 26.66 -14.89 -14.41
N PHE A 449 27.47 -15.90 -14.08
CA PHE A 449 28.90 -15.96 -14.44
C PHE A 449 29.25 -17.11 -15.38
N ASN A 450 28.27 -17.84 -15.93
CA ASN A 450 28.52 -19.06 -16.69
C ASN A 450 29.40 -18.84 -17.93
N ASP A 451 29.38 -17.64 -18.51
CA ASP A 451 30.15 -17.26 -19.69
C ASP A 451 31.47 -16.53 -19.36
N LEU A 452 31.81 -16.37 -18.08
CA LEU A 452 33.03 -15.69 -17.64
C LEU A 452 34.06 -16.66 -17.05
N PRO A 453 35.36 -16.51 -17.35
CA PRO A 453 36.40 -17.25 -16.67
C PRO A 453 36.52 -16.78 -15.20
N GLU A 454 36.95 -17.67 -14.30
CA GLU A 454 37.10 -17.33 -12.87
C GLU A 454 38.17 -16.25 -12.63
N LYS A 455 39.25 -16.23 -13.43
CA LYS A 455 40.39 -15.31 -13.25
C LYS A 455 40.84 -14.70 -14.56
N THR A 456 41.39 -13.48 -14.46
CA THR A 456 42.05 -12.80 -15.58
C THR A 456 43.46 -13.37 -15.76
N GLN A 457 43.74 -14.03 -16.89
CA GLN A 457 45.08 -14.61 -17.16
C GLN A 457 46.11 -13.61 -17.70
N ILE A 458 45.68 -12.43 -18.17
CA ILE A 458 46.57 -11.40 -18.74
C ILE A 458 46.17 -10.03 -18.16
N SER A 459 47.03 -9.45 -17.32
CA SER A 459 46.95 -8.03 -16.94
C SER A 459 47.70 -7.20 -17.98
N LEU A 460 47.00 -6.30 -18.68
CA LEU A 460 47.58 -5.45 -19.74
C LEU A 460 48.36 -4.24 -19.19
N PHE A 461 48.26 -3.96 -17.89
CA PHE A 461 49.04 -2.95 -17.19
C PHE A 461 49.75 -3.62 -16.01
N GLY A 462 50.91 -4.22 -16.28
CA GLY A 462 51.82 -4.72 -15.25
C GLY A 462 52.70 -3.59 -14.72
N SER A 463 52.73 -3.46 -13.38
CA SER A 463 53.45 -2.50 -12.50
C SER A 463 52.94 -1.07 -12.45
#